data_AF-A0A3D3XPL8-F1
#
_entry.id   AF-A0A3D3XPL8-F1
#
_cell.length_a   1.000
_cell.length_b   1.000
_cell.length_c   1.000
_cell.angle_alpha   90.00
_cell.angle_beta   90.00
_cell.angle_gamma   90.00
#
_symmetry.space_group_name_H-M   'P 1'
#
loop_
_entity.id
_entity.type
_entity.pdbx_description
1 polymer ?
#
loop_
_entity_poly.entity_id
_entity_poly.type
_entity_poly.pdbx_seq_one_letter_code
_entity_poly.pdbx_strand_id
1 'polypeptide(L)'
;HKSKGLEFEHVIVPFGIDDKNRDAEYWIPFDLHDELQRIPITKTEKTEKLFPEEQLSAIKNEENFDWINLIYVTLTRSVRGLHIFVDGEKPDSFGKALRGYFELSEGQHSVSIGKPVPPEEKGAINKPAFAKFDSDGVQARMSRLMLADTAPEHWYEGKADPRQWGSALHHVLEHSSAQQGRALERLYRSGKFSESLHKEAEEVLRSIGDRIELGPIQKNSTIVYVERTLANKAKVLRPDLIMSTESEVRIVDYKTGQEKPEHQKQVDEYSQALGNIFEQIEQSIIYV
;
A
#
# COMPACT_ATOMS: atom_id res chain seq x y z
N HIS A 1 -6.13 10.08 -29.55
CA HIS A 1 -5.40 10.28 -28.28
C HIS A 1 -4.40 11.43 -28.44
N LYS A 2 -4.76 12.64 -27.98
CA LYS A 2 -3.86 13.81 -27.95
C LYS A 2 -3.15 13.79 -26.58
N SER A 3 -1.95 13.22 -26.52
CA SER A 3 -1.15 13.11 -25.29
C SER A 3 -0.29 14.37 -25.07
N LYS A 4 -0.88 15.57 -25.15
CA LYS A 4 -0.18 16.81 -24.80
C LYS A 4 -0.26 17.01 -23.28
N GLY A 5 0.89 16.92 -22.60
CA GLY A 5 1.00 17.34 -21.19
C GLY A 5 1.68 16.37 -20.22
N LEU A 6 2.33 15.31 -20.69
CA LEU A 6 3.02 14.34 -19.81
C LEU A 6 4.54 14.33 -20.00
N GLU A 7 5.09 15.27 -20.76
CA GLU A 7 6.54 15.37 -21.00
C GLU A 7 7.22 16.15 -19.87
N PHE A 8 8.42 15.72 -19.49
CA PHE A 8 9.24 16.37 -18.46
C PHE A 8 10.53 16.91 -19.08
N GLU A 9 11.02 18.06 -18.58
CA GLU A 9 12.30 18.61 -19.06
C GLU A 9 13.44 17.59 -18.88
N HIS A 10 13.55 17.01 -17.68
CA HIS A 10 14.46 15.91 -17.40
C HIS A 10 13.70 14.71 -16.84
N VAL A 11 14.07 13.51 -17.30
CA VAL A 11 13.60 12.24 -16.72
C VAL A 11 14.80 11.55 -16.11
N ILE A 12 14.65 11.13 -14.85
CA ILE A 12 15.66 10.39 -14.10
C ILE A 12 15.07 9.02 -13.76
N VAL A 13 15.72 7.97 -14.21
CA VAL A 13 15.38 6.57 -13.99
C VAL A 13 16.43 6.00 -13.04
N PRO A 14 16.21 6.03 -11.72
CA PRO A 14 17.23 5.75 -10.72
C PRO A 14 17.55 4.26 -10.54
N PHE A 15 16.75 3.38 -11.11
CA PHE A 15 16.90 1.92 -11.04
C PHE A 15 16.39 1.26 -12.32
N GLY A 16 16.71 -0.02 -12.50
CA GLY A 16 16.24 -0.83 -13.61
C GLY A 16 14.71 -0.90 -13.73
N ILE A 17 14.22 -1.28 -14.90
CA ILE A 17 12.78 -1.46 -15.17
C ILE A 17 12.50 -2.96 -15.09
N ASP A 18 11.98 -3.43 -13.95
CA ASP A 18 11.67 -4.85 -13.72
C ASP A 18 10.51 -5.30 -14.63
N ASP A 19 10.64 -6.51 -15.18
CA ASP A 19 9.64 -7.17 -16.04
C ASP A 19 8.67 -8.06 -15.23
N LYS A 20 8.91 -8.23 -13.92
CA LYS A 20 8.17 -9.21 -13.11
C LYS A 20 7.06 -8.57 -12.29
N ASN A 21 5.82 -8.84 -12.69
CA ASN A 21 4.66 -8.68 -11.82
C ASN A 21 4.53 -9.90 -10.89
N ARG A 22 5.26 -9.89 -9.76
CA ARG A 22 5.47 -11.08 -8.91
C ARG A 22 4.25 -11.50 -8.08
N ASP A 23 3.27 -10.62 -7.94
CA ASP A 23 2.11 -10.80 -7.06
C ASP A 23 0.79 -10.93 -7.81
N ALA A 24 0.82 -11.06 -9.14
CA ALA A 24 -0.39 -11.20 -9.94
C ALA A 24 -1.05 -12.57 -9.73
N GLU A 25 -2.33 -12.55 -9.33
CA GLU A 25 -3.19 -13.72 -9.23
C GLU A 25 -3.98 -13.93 -10.53
N TYR A 26 -3.99 -15.16 -11.00
CA TYR A 26 -4.69 -15.55 -12.22
C TYR A 26 -5.66 -16.70 -11.92
N TRP A 27 -6.86 -16.61 -12.48
CA TRP A 27 -7.86 -17.67 -12.37
C TRP A 27 -7.57 -18.76 -13.39
N ILE A 28 -7.26 -19.96 -12.91
CA ILE A 28 -7.05 -21.14 -13.78
C ILE A 28 -8.20 -22.14 -13.63
N PRO A 29 -8.47 -22.98 -14.65
CA PRO A 29 -9.45 -24.06 -14.55
C PRO A 29 -9.16 -25.01 -13.38
N PHE A 30 -10.21 -25.45 -12.68
CA PHE A 30 -10.13 -26.39 -11.57
C PHE A 30 -11.18 -27.50 -11.72
N ASP A 31 -10.79 -28.60 -12.36
CA ASP A 31 -11.72 -29.68 -12.75
C ASP A 31 -11.98 -30.72 -11.63
N LEU A 32 -11.59 -30.41 -10.39
CA LEU A 32 -11.68 -31.32 -9.25
C LEU A 32 -12.89 -31.06 -8.33
N HIS A 33 -13.72 -30.05 -8.63
CA HIS A 33 -14.89 -29.72 -7.84
C HIS A 33 -16.03 -29.17 -8.71
N ASP A 34 -17.21 -29.79 -8.61
CA ASP A 34 -18.35 -29.50 -9.49
C ASP A 34 -18.85 -28.04 -9.40
N GLU A 35 -18.72 -27.41 -8.23
CA GLU A 35 -19.14 -26.01 -8.03
C GLU A 35 -18.02 -24.97 -8.23
N LEU A 36 -16.75 -25.39 -8.26
CA LEU A 36 -15.60 -24.47 -8.29
C LEU A 36 -14.84 -24.65 -9.59
N GLN A 37 -15.32 -24.03 -10.65
CA GLN A 37 -14.75 -24.19 -12.01
C GLN A 37 -13.36 -23.55 -12.17
N ARG A 38 -12.99 -22.60 -11.31
CA ARG A 38 -11.71 -21.89 -11.37
C ARG A 38 -11.17 -21.58 -9.98
N ILE A 39 -9.86 -21.51 -9.86
CA ILE A 39 -9.16 -21.15 -8.62
C ILE A 39 -8.12 -20.05 -8.89
N PRO A 40 -7.98 -19.05 -8.00
CA PRO A 40 -6.93 -18.04 -8.15
C PRO A 40 -5.59 -18.64 -7.74
N ILE A 41 -4.58 -18.49 -8.59
CA ILE A 41 -3.21 -18.92 -8.32
C ILE A 41 -2.26 -17.78 -8.66
N THR A 42 -1.36 -17.45 -7.72
CA THR A 42 -0.25 -16.53 -7.97
C THR A 42 0.72 -17.18 -8.96
N LYS A 43 1.07 -16.46 -10.03
CA LYS A 43 2.05 -16.95 -11.00
C LYS A 43 3.46 -16.89 -10.42
N THR A 44 4.06 -18.05 -10.21
CA THR A 44 5.43 -18.23 -9.76
C THR A 44 6.09 -19.34 -10.58
N GLU A 45 7.41 -19.45 -10.55
CA GLU A 45 8.13 -20.55 -11.23
C GLU A 45 7.65 -21.95 -10.80
N LYS A 46 7.10 -22.07 -9.58
CA LYS A 46 6.57 -23.34 -9.04
C LYS A 46 5.16 -23.64 -9.52
N THR A 47 4.34 -22.61 -9.68
CA THR A 47 2.92 -22.73 -10.04
C THR A 47 2.69 -22.66 -11.53
N GLU A 48 3.69 -22.27 -12.32
CA GLU A 48 3.61 -22.12 -13.79
C GLU A 48 3.07 -23.37 -14.49
N LYS A 49 3.41 -24.57 -13.98
CA LYS A 49 2.94 -25.86 -14.53
C LYS A 49 1.43 -26.11 -14.34
N LEU A 50 0.77 -25.35 -13.46
CA LEU A 50 -0.66 -25.45 -13.20
C LEU A 50 -1.48 -24.66 -14.24
N PHE A 51 -0.84 -23.78 -15.00
CA PHE A 51 -1.50 -22.95 -15.99
C PHE A 51 -1.66 -23.72 -17.31
N PRO A 52 -2.83 -23.64 -17.97
CA PRO A 52 -2.97 -24.07 -19.36
C PRO A 52 -1.94 -23.35 -20.25
N GLU A 53 -1.30 -24.06 -21.19
CA GLU A 53 -0.22 -23.50 -22.02
C GLU A 53 -0.66 -22.24 -22.78
N GLU A 54 -1.87 -22.23 -23.34
CA GLU A 54 -2.42 -21.08 -24.06
C GLU A 54 -2.58 -19.87 -23.14
N GLN A 55 -3.15 -20.07 -21.95
CA GLN A 55 -3.31 -19.01 -20.95
C GLN A 55 -1.96 -18.49 -20.46
N LEU A 56 -1.00 -19.37 -20.19
CA LEU A 56 0.34 -18.99 -19.79
C LEU A 56 1.05 -18.16 -20.87
N SER A 57 0.90 -18.54 -22.14
CA SER A 57 1.48 -17.81 -23.27
C SER A 57 0.87 -16.41 -23.42
N ALA A 58 -0.45 -16.28 -23.25
CA ALA A 58 -1.15 -15.01 -23.29
C ALA A 58 -0.67 -14.08 -22.17
N ILE A 59 -0.59 -14.60 -20.94
CA ILE A 59 -0.10 -13.84 -19.78
C ILE A 59 1.34 -13.35 -20.01
N LYS A 60 2.24 -14.23 -20.48
CA LYS A 60 3.63 -13.84 -20.77
C LYS A 60 3.72 -12.76 -21.84
N ASN A 61 2.87 -12.83 -22.86
CA ASN A 61 2.84 -11.83 -23.93
C ASN A 61 2.34 -10.47 -23.41
N GLU A 62 1.31 -10.47 -22.56
CA GLU A 62 0.75 -9.25 -21.95
C GLU A 62 1.79 -8.58 -21.03
N GLU A 63 2.42 -9.35 -20.12
CA GLU A 63 3.48 -8.84 -19.25
C GLU A 63 4.65 -8.25 -20.05
N ASN A 64 5.07 -8.94 -21.12
CA ASN A 64 6.14 -8.45 -21.99
C ASN A 64 5.73 -7.17 -22.73
N PHE A 65 4.49 -7.08 -23.19
CA PHE A 65 3.98 -5.90 -23.88
C PHE A 65 3.90 -4.69 -22.94
N ASP A 66 3.43 -4.89 -21.71
CA ASP A 66 3.39 -3.86 -20.68
C ASP A 66 4.79 -3.39 -20.28
N TRP A 67 5.74 -4.31 -20.14
CA TRP A 67 7.13 -3.98 -19.88
C TRP A 67 7.75 -3.14 -21.00
N ILE A 68 7.52 -3.51 -22.27
CA ILE A 68 7.95 -2.72 -23.43
C ILE A 68 7.30 -1.34 -23.44
N ASN A 69 6.00 -1.24 -23.12
CA ASN A 69 5.30 0.03 -23.05
C ASN A 69 5.86 0.94 -21.96
N LEU A 70 6.18 0.38 -20.79
CA LEU A 70 6.80 1.12 -19.69
C LEU A 70 8.18 1.67 -20.11
N ILE A 71 9.01 0.85 -20.77
CA ILE A 71 10.29 1.30 -21.35
C ILE A 71 10.05 2.42 -22.36
N TYR A 72 9.14 2.21 -23.32
CA TYR A 72 8.84 3.18 -24.37
C TYR A 72 8.43 4.53 -23.78
N VAL A 73 7.48 4.53 -22.85
CA VAL A 73 7.03 5.74 -22.18
C VAL A 73 8.19 6.39 -21.44
N THR A 74 8.93 5.63 -20.63
CA THR A 74 10.06 6.16 -19.85
C THR A 74 11.12 6.82 -20.73
N LEU A 75 11.48 6.20 -21.85
CA LEU A 75 12.51 6.68 -22.77
C LEU A 75 12.06 7.87 -23.64
N THR A 76 10.75 8.05 -23.84
CA THR A 76 10.21 9.11 -24.74
C THR A 76 9.65 10.32 -24.00
N ARG A 77 9.58 10.28 -22.67
CA ARG A 77 9.01 11.36 -21.85
C ARG A 77 9.93 12.57 -21.66
N SER A 78 11.24 12.41 -21.84
CA SER A 78 12.22 13.47 -21.61
C SER A 78 12.32 14.43 -22.81
N VAL A 79 12.28 15.73 -22.54
CA VAL A 79 12.45 16.76 -23.57
C VAL A 79 13.90 17.23 -23.69
N ARG A 80 14.60 17.42 -22.57
CA ARG A 80 15.98 17.96 -22.52
C ARG A 80 17.04 16.94 -22.14
N GLY A 81 16.73 16.04 -21.21
CA GLY A 81 17.70 15.04 -20.78
C GLY A 81 17.09 13.80 -20.14
N LEU A 82 17.61 12.66 -20.53
CA LEU A 82 17.27 11.35 -20.00
C LEU A 82 18.47 10.80 -19.23
N HIS A 83 18.28 10.49 -17.96
CA HIS A 83 19.30 9.94 -17.09
C HIS A 83 18.85 8.55 -16.63
N ILE A 84 19.60 7.51 -16.98
CA ILE A 84 19.26 6.13 -16.62
C ILE A 84 20.39 5.54 -15.78
N PHE A 85 20.02 5.03 -14.62
CA PHE A 85 20.91 4.34 -13.69
C PHE A 85 20.52 2.86 -13.66
N VAL A 86 21.51 1.99 -13.83
CA VAL A 86 21.35 0.54 -13.81
C VAL A 86 22.32 -0.08 -12.83
N ASP A 87 21.94 -1.20 -12.23
CA ASP A 87 22.81 -1.93 -11.31
C ASP A 87 24.07 -2.42 -12.06
N GLY A 88 25.23 -2.16 -11.46
CA GLY A 88 26.57 -2.51 -11.95
C GLY A 88 26.91 -4.00 -11.84
N GLU A 89 26.43 -4.66 -10.78
CA GLU A 89 26.76 -6.05 -10.45
C GLU A 89 25.69 -7.02 -10.94
N LYS A 90 24.41 -6.65 -10.80
CA LYS A 90 23.25 -7.48 -11.15
C LYS A 90 22.25 -6.70 -12.01
N PRO A 91 22.62 -6.37 -13.26
CA PRO A 91 21.70 -5.69 -14.16
C PRO A 91 20.47 -6.56 -14.43
N ASP A 92 19.30 -5.91 -14.43
CA ASP A 92 18.03 -6.47 -14.86
C ASP A 92 17.99 -6.68 -16.39
N SER A 93 16.86 -7.18 -16.91
CA SER A 93 16.65 -7.40 -18.35
C SER A 93 16.91 -6.11 -19.15
N PHE A 94 16.42 -4.98 -18.65
CA PHE A 94 16.60 -3.67 -19.28
C PHE A 94 18.06 -3.20 -19.25
N GLY A 95 18.74 -3.30 -18.10
CA GLY A 95 20.15 -2.93 -17.96
C GLY A 95 21.09 -3.80 -18.79
N LYS A 96 20.78 -5.09 -18.97
CA LYS A 96 21.52 -5.97 -19.89
C LYS A 96 21.36 -5.52 -21.34
N ALA A 97 20.15 -5.16 -21.75
CA ALA A 97 19.89 -4.65 -23.10
C ALA A 97 20.65 -3.34 -23.36
N LEU A 98 20.66 -2.41 -22.40
CA LEU A 98 21.42 -1.16 -22.50
C LEU A 98 22.93 -1.39 -22.60
N ARG A 99 23.49 -2.30 -21.79
CA ARG A 99 24.92 -2.66 -21.86
C ARG A 99 25.30 -3.23 -23.22
N GLY A 100 24.47 -4.13 -23.75
CA GLY A 100 24.68 -4.72 -25.07
C GLY A 100 24.59 -3.67 -26.19
N TYR A 101 23.63 -2.75 -26.11
CA TYR A 101 23.43 -1.72 -27.12
C TYR A 101 24.55 -0.67 -27.14
N PHE A 102 25.06 -0.26 -25.98
CA PHE A 102 26.11 0.76 -25.87
C PHE A 102 27.54 0.18 -25.84
N GLU A 103 27.70 -1.14 -25.94
CA GLU A 103 29.00 -1.83 -25.95
C GLU A 103 29.95 -1.33 -24.86
N LEU A 104 29.44 -1.18 -23.62
CA LEU A 104 30.20 -0.65 -22.50
C LEU A 104 31.45 -1.51 -22.23
N SER A 105 32.64 -0.93 -22.35
CA SER A 105 33.90 -1.62 -22.08
C SER A 105 34.10 -1.88 -20.57
N GLU A 106 34.94 -2.86 -20.23
CA GLU A 106 35.30 -3.12 -18.83
C GLU A 106 35.89 -1.85 -18.18
N GLY A 107 35.24 -1.38 -17.10
CA GLY A 107 35.61 -0.15 -16.37
C GLY A 107 34.87 1.12 -16.80
N GLN A 108 34.05 1.08 -17.86
CA GLN A 108 33.23 2.22 -18.25
C GLN A 108 31.89 2.21 -17.50
N HIS A 109 31.76 3.09 -16.51
CA HIS A 109 30.59 3.18 -15.63
C HIS A 109 29.51 4.18 -16.10
N SER A 110 29.79 4.98 -17.13
CA SER A 110 28.83 5.94 -17.68
C SER A 110 29.04 6.17 -19.18
N VAL A 111 27.92 6.43 -19.86
CA VAL A 111 27.87 6.90 -21.24
C VAL A 111 26.97 8.12 -21.26
N SER A 112 27.43 9.19 -21.91
CA SER A 112 26.65 10.39 -22.13
C SER A 112 26.66 10.71 -23.62
N ILE A 113 25.46 10.92 -24.18
CA ILE A 113 25.26 11.23 -25.58
C ILE A 113 24.46 12.52 -25.65
N GLY A 114 24.89 13.44 -26.52
CA GLY A 114 24.26 14.74 -26.70
C GLY A 114 25.07 15.86 -26.07
N LYS A 115 24.43 17.03 -25.95
CA LYS A 115 25.02 18.24 -25.36
C LYS A 115 24.24 18.58 -24.09
N PRO A 116 24.91 18.96 -22.99
CA PRO A 116 24.23 19.40 -21.78
C PRO A 116 23.40 20.64 -22.09
N VAL A 117 22.10 20.57 -21.78
CA VAL A 117 21.20 21.71 -21.89
C VAL A 117 21.23 22.43 -20.54
N PRO A 118 21.76 23.66 -20.46
CA PRO A 118 21.73 24.43 -19.22
C PRO A 118 20.27 24.71 -18.82
N PRO A 119 19.97 24.79 -17.52
CA PRO A 119 18.64 25.17 -17.08
C PRO A 119 18.29 26.54 -17.66
N GLU A 120 17.12 26.65 -18.29
CA GLU A 120 16.59 27.97 -18.63
C GLU A 120 16.39 28.75 -17.34
N GLU A 121 17.00 29.94 -17.24
CA GLU A 121 16.68 30.91 -16.21
C GLU A 121 15.22 31.34 -16.39
N LYS A 122 14.29 30.55 -15.85
CA LYS A 122 12.94 31.05 -15.58
C LYS A 122 13.14 32.15 -14.55
N GLY A 123 12.96 33.40 -14.98
CA GLY A 123 13.17 34.59 -14.17
C GLY A 123 12.67 34.37 -12.76
N ALA A 124 13.52 34.68 -11.77
CA ALA A 124 13.33 34.33 -10.38
C ALA A 124 11.89 34.57 -9.92
N ILE A 125 11.10 33.49 -9.81
CA ILE A 125 9.97 33.51 -8.91
C ILE A 125 10.64 33.59 -7.54
N ASN A 126 10.42 34.70 -6.83
CA ASN A 126 10.75 34.84 -5.41
C ASN A 126 10.01 33.76 -4.61
N LYS A 127 10.44 32.51 -4.71
CA LYS A 127 10.20 31.53 -3.67
C LYS A 127 11.10 31.98 -2.51
N PRO A 128 10.57 32.11 -1.28
CA PRO A 128 11.41 32.44 -0.14
C PRO A 128 12.57 31.45 -0.14
N ALA A 129 13.79 31.98 -0.14
CA ALA A 129 14.99 31.16 -0.14
C ALA A 129 14.87 30.19 1.05
N PHE A 130 14.89 28.88 0.77
CA PHE A 130 15.11 27.91 1.84
C PHE A 130 16.42 28.33 2.52
N ALA A 131 16.37 28.53 3.84
CA ALA A 131 17.54 28.89 4.61
C ALA A 131 18.64 27.87 4.28
N LYS A 132 19.77 28.35 3.73
CA LYS A 132 20.94 27.50 3.57
C LYS A 132 21.32 27.03 4.97
N PHE A 133 21.20 25.72 5.19
CA PHE A 133 21.69 25.10 6.42
C PHE A 133 23.21 25.20 6.39
N ASP A 134 23.78 25.94 7.34
CA ASP A 134 25.22 26.08 7.49
C ASP A 134 25.76 24.75 8.02
N SER A 135 26.42 23.96 7.16
CA SER A 135 26.90 22.62 7.50
C SER A 135 28.32 22.62 8.07
N ASP A 136 28.84 23.78 8.47
CA ASP A 136 30.14 23.87 9.11
C ASP A 136 30.04 23.44 10.58
N GLY A 137 30.32 22.16 10.83
CA GLY A 137 30.61 21.63 12.16
C GLY A 137 29.57 20.69 12.78
N VAL A 138 28.42 20.47 12.13
CA VAL A 138 27.52 19.38 12.54
C VAL A 138 27.96 18.13 11.81
N GLN A 139 28.63 17.19 12.52
CA GLN A 139 28.58 15.79 12.11
C GLN A 139 27.10 15.40 12.12
N ALA A 140 26.45 15.54 10.97
CA ALA A 140 25.14 14.98 10.76
C ALA A 140 25.29 13.48 11.03
N ARG A 141 24.90 13.04 12.23
CA ARG A 141 24.43 11.66 12.38
C ARG A 141 23.45 11.52 11.25
N MET A 142 23.76 10.70 10.25
CA MET A 142 22.91 10.42 9.10
C MET A 142 21.49 10.34 9.63
N SER A 143 20.73 11.44 9.47
CA SER A 143 19.35 11.45 9.85
C SER A 143 18.76 10.36 8.99
N ARG A 144 18.05 9.42 9.64
CA ARG A 144 17.41 8.30 8.97
C ARG A 144 16.50 8.93 7.92
N LEU A 145 16.95 8.99 6.67
CA LEU A 145 16.28 9.70 5.61
C LEU A 145 15.15 8.79 5.15
N MET A 146 14.00 8.93 5.79
CA MET A 146 12.81 8.14 5.49
C MET A 146 12.10 8.83 4.33
N LEU A 147 12.42 8.39 3.10
CA LEU A 147 11.71 8.79 1.90
C LEU A 147 10.51 7.88 1.73
N ALA A 148 9.30 8.43 1.79
CA ALA A 148 8.06 7.73 1.50
C ALA A 148 7.40 8.39 0.30
N ASP A 149 7.34 7.67 -0.82
CA ASP A 149 6.74 8.10 -2.10
C ASP A 149 5.23 8.39 -1.98
N THR A 150 4.61 7.89 -0.91
CA THR A 150 3.17 8.01 -0.63
C THR A 150 2.84 8.99 0.50
N ALA A 151 3.81 9.78 0.98
CA ALA A 151 3.58 10.69 2.11
C ALA A 151 2.69 11.87 1.66
N PRO A 152 1.58 12.17 2.38
CA PRO A 152 0.72 13.30 2.06
C PRO A 152 1.46 14.64 2.13
N GLU A 153 1.02 15.60 1.33
CA GLU A 153 1.44 17.00 1.49
C GLU A 153 1.14 17.43 2.94
N HIS A 154 2.14 17.96 3.66
CA HIS A 154 2.07 18.35 5.10
C HIS A 154 2.12 17.24 6.17
N TRP A 155 2.52 16.00 5.84
CA TRP A 155 2.64 14.90 6.83
C TRP A 155 3.52 15.23 8.05
N TYR A 156 4.52 16.09 7.89
CA TYR A 156 5.45 16.52 8.94
C TYR A 156 4.84 17.55 9.92
N GLU A 157 3.69 18.14 9.58
CA GLU A 157 3.00 19.12 10.44
C GLU A 157 2.12 18.45 11.50
N GLY A 158 2.14 17.11 11.57
CA GLY A 158 1.40 16.31 12.54
C GLY A 158 -0.12 16.27 12.30
N LYS A 159 -0.61 16.83 11.20
CA LYS A 159 -2.02 16.77 10.80
C LYS A 159 -2.21 15.61 9.84
N ALA A 160 -2.70 14.48 10.35
CA ALA A 160 -3.21 13.43 9.46
C ALA A 160 -4.49 13.92 8.77
N ASP A 161 -4.67 13.56 7.50
CA ASP A 161 -6.01 13.51 6.91
C ASP A 161 -6.88 12.60 7.78
N PRO A 162 -8.02 13.07 8.34
CA PRO A 162 -8.89 12.28 9.20
C PRO A 162 -9.29 10.93 8.59
N ARG A 163 -9.40 10.83 7.26
CA ARG A 163 -9.68 9.56 6.58
C ARG A 163 -8.50 8.60 6.61
N GLN A 164 -7.30 9.12 6.35
CA GLN A 164 -6.08 8.31 6.39
C GLN A 164 -5.80 7.84 7.81
N TRP A 165 -5.98 8.72 8.80
CA TRP A 165 -5.94 8.38 10.22
C TRP A 165 -6.89 7.22 10.54
N GLY A 166 -8.17 7.37 10.19
CA GLY A 166 -9.18 6.34 10.43
C GLY A 166 -8.82 5.00 9.81
N SER A 167 -8.44 5.00 8.53
CA SER A 167 -8.07 3.76 7.81
C SER A 167 -6.82 3.09 8.38
N ALA A 168 -5.82 3.87 8.81
CA ALA A 168 -4.59 3.34 9.36
C ALA A 168 -4.81 2.77 10.78
N LEU A 169 -5.63 3.44 11.58
CA LEU A 169 -6.01 2.95 12.91
C LEU A 169 -6.82 1.66 12.82
N HIS A 170 -7.78 1.60 11.89
CA HIS A 170 -8.51 0.37 11.55
C HIS A 170 -7.54 -0.77 11.25
N HIS A 171 -6.61 -0.58 10.30
CA HIS A 171 -5.61 -1.58 9.94
C HIS A 171 -4.75 -2.05 11.14
N VAL A 172 -4.48 -1.19 12.12
CA VAL A 172 -3.80 -1.59 13.36
C VAL A 172 -4.73 -2.45 14.22
N LEU A 173 -5.99 -2.06 14.39
CA LEU A 173 -7.00 -2.80 15.16
C LEU A 173 -7.34 -4.18 14.56
N GLU A 174 -7.11 -4.39 13.26
CA GLU A 174 -7.25 -5.71 12.62
C GLU A 174 -6.27 -6.74 13.19
N HIS A 175 -5.15 -6.28 13.74
CA HIS A 175 -4.12 -7.15 14.31
C HIS A 175 -4.45 -7.51 15.76
N SER A 176 -3.98 -8.68 16.20
CA SER A 176 -4.08 -9.06 17.62
C SER A 176 -3.34 -8.06 18.51
N SER A 177 -3.72 -7.93 19.79
CA SER A 177 -3.10 -6.97 20.72
C SER A 177 -1.57 -7.12 20.82
N ALA A 178 -1.04 -8.34 20.71
CA ALA A 178 0.41 -8.59 20.69
C ALA A 178 1.11 -8.13 19.40
N GLN A 179 0.36 -7.89 18.33
CA GLN A 179 0.85 -7.47 17.01
C GLN A 179 0.59 -5.98 16.74
N GLN A 180 -0.38 -5.36 17.41
CA GLN A 180 -0.75 -3.95 17.25
C GLN A 180 0.45 -3.00 17.38
N GLY A 181 1.30 -3.18 18.39
CA GLY A 181 2.52 -2.36 18.55
C GLY A 181 3.49 -2.48 17.36
N ARG A 182 3.62 -3.68 16.78
CA ARG A 182 4.45 -3.88 15.57
C ARG A 182 3.81 -3.27 14.33
N ALA A 183 2.48 -3.36 14.19
CA ALA A 183 1.76 -2.74 13.09
C ALA A 183 1.90 -1.21 13.13
N LEU A 184 1.84 -0.61 14.32
CA LEU A 184 2.01 0.81 14.53
C LEU A 184 3.46 1.28 14.24
N GLU A 185 4.46 0.52 14.69
CA GLU A 185 5.87 0.74 14.33
C GLU A 185 6.08 0.68 12.81
N ARG A 186 5.38 -0.23 12.10
CA ARG A 186 5.46 -0.33 10.64
C ARG A 186 4.89 0.92 9.97
N LEU A 187 3.77 1.46 10.46
CA LEU A 187 3.18 2.69 9.93
C LEU A 187 4.14 3.88 10.11
N TYR A 188 4.76 4.02 11.28
CA TYR A 188 5.77 5.03 11.54
C TYR A 188 7.00 4.87 10.63
N ARG A 189 7.56 3.66 10.53
CA ARG A 189 8.71 3.37 9.65
C ARG A 189 8.40 3.48 8.17
N SER A 190 7.14 3.38 7.76
CA SER A 190 6.76 3.60 6.37
C SER A 190 6.56 5.08 6.04
N GLY A 191 6.68 5.98 7.02
CA GLY A 191 6.39 7.41 6.86
C GLY A 191 4.89 7.72 6.75
N LYS A 192 4.01 6.73 6.92
CA LYS A 192 2.55 6.95 6.94
C LYS A 192 2.11 7.69 8.20
N PHE A 193 2.77 7.42 9.33
CA PHE A 193 2.55 8.13 10.59
C PHE A 193 3.74 9.02 10.92
N SER A 194 3.47 10.27 11.32
CA SER A 194 4.46 11.12 12.01
C SER A 194 4.70 10.61 13.44
N GLU A 195 5.73 11.14 14.11
CA GLU A 195 5.97 10.81 15.52
C GLU A 195 4.79 11.21 16.43
N SER A 196 4.12 12.33 16.13
CA SER A 196 2.96 12.79 16.91
C SER A 196 1.77 11.84 16.75
N LEU A 197 1.47 11.43 15.52
CA LEU A 197 0.37 10.51 15.20
C LEU A 197 0.63 9.10 15.76
N HIS A 198 1.90 8.66 15.75
CA HIS A 198 2.28 7.42 16.39
C HIS A 198 1.97 7.42 17.89
N LYS A 199 2.36 8.48 18.60
CA LYS A 199 2.07 8.63 20.05
C LYS A 199 0.57 8.73 20.32
N GLU A 200 -0.17 9.48 19.51
CA GLU A 200 -1.63 9.58 19.62
C GLU A 200 -2.30 8.20 19.45
N ALA A 201 -1.84 7.41 18.48
CA ALA A 201 -2.37 6.08 18.25
C ALA A 201 -2.04 5.09 19.37
N GLU A 202 -0.85 5.18 19.99
CA GLU A 202 -0.53 4.39 21.19
C GLU A 202 -1.48 4.71 22.35
N GLU A 203 -1.77 5.99 22.57
CA GLU A 203 -2.68 6.42 23.63
C GLU A 203 -4.11 5.94 23.37
N VAL A 204 -4.56 6.05 22.12
CA VAL A 204 -5.83 5.52 21.65
C VAL A 204 -5.93 4.00 21.89
N LEU A 205 -4.95 3.22 21.46
CA LEU A 205 -4.96 1.76 21.62
C LEU A 205 -5.03 1.35 23.09
N ARG A 206 -4.30 2.09 23.95
CA ARG A 206 -4.37 1.88 25.41
C ARG A 206 -5.77 2.18 25.93
N SER A 207 -6.39 3.26 25.50
CA SER A 207 -7.74 3.64 25.92
C SER A 207 -8.83 2.66 25.47
N ILE A 208 -8.67 2.05 24.28
CA ILE A 208 -9.58 1.04 23.74
C ILE A 208 -9.53 -0.23 24.60
N GLY A 209 -8.33 -0.67 25.00
CA GLY A 209 -8.16 -1.90 25.81
C GLY A 209 -8.95 -1.89 27.13
N ASP A 210 -9.25 -0.71 27.66
CA ASP A 210 -9.97 -0.52 28.93
C ASP A 210 -11.50 -0.37 28.74
N ARG A 211 -12.01 -0.46 27.51
CA ARG A 211 -13.44 -0.31 27.20
C ARG A 211 -14.27 -1.52 27.67
N ILE A 212 -15.39 -1.26 28.33
CA ILE A 212 -16.29 -2.30 28.88
C ILE A 212 -16.94 -3.13 27.75
N GLU A 213 -17.15 -2.51 26.60
CA GLU A 213 -17.71 -3.11 25.39
C GLU A 213 -16.86 -4.29 24.92
N LEU A 214 -15.54 -4.24 25.14
CA LEU A 214 -14.56 -5.29 24.82
C LEU A 214 -14.34 -6.30 25.95
N GLY A 215 -15.05 -6.17 27.08
CA GLY A 215 -14.99 -7.10 28.20
C GLY A 215 -15.13 -8.59 27.83
N PRO A 216 -15.99 -9.00 26.87
CA PRO A 216 -16.10 -10.38 26.44
C PRO A 216 -14.80 -10.97 25.86
N ILE A 217 -13.90 -10.18 25.27
CA ILE A 217 -12.60 -10.66 24.74
C ILE A 217 -11.79 -11.41 25.79
N GLN A 218 -11.93 -11.01 27.07
CA GLN A 218 -11.15 -11.56 28.17
C GLN A 218 -11.70 -12.90 28.69
N LYS A 219 -12.88 -13.35 28.23
CA LYS A 219 -13.43 -14.65 28.63
C LYS A 219 -12.83 -15.76 27.77
N ASN A 220 -12.35 -16.84 28.40
CA ASN A 220 -11.67 -17.96 27.73
C ASN A 220 -12.53 -18.69 26.68
N SER A 221 -13.86 -18.58 26.73
CA SER A 221 -14.78 -19.21 25.76
C SER A 221 -15.22 -18.29 24.63
N THR A 222 -14.72 -17.05 24.56
CA THR A 222 -15.11 -16.10 23.51
C THR A 222 -14.35 -16.38 22.23
N ILE A 223 -15.09 -16.58 21.15
CA ILE A 223 -14.54 -16.65 19.79
C ILE A 223 -14.58 -15.25 19.20
N VAL A 224 -13.40 -14.74 18.81
CA VAL A 224 -13.24 -13.39 18.26
C VAL A 224 -13.00 -13.45 16.76
N TYR A 225 -13.81 -12.74 16.00
CA TYR A 225 -13.73 -12.60 14.56
C TYR A 225 -13.41 -11.14 14.23
N VAL A 226 -12.27 -10.91 13.59
CA VAL A 226 -11.81 -9.59 13.17
C VAL A 226 -11.99 -9.46 11.66
N GLU A 227 -12.52 -8.33 11.18
CA GLU A 227 -12.71 -7.99 9.75
C GLU A 227 -13.41 -9.08 8.92
N ARG A 228 -14.32 -9.84 9.54
CA ARG A 228 -14.98 -10.95 8.85
C ARG A 228 -16.06 -10.43 7.91
N THR A 229 -15.92 -10.79 6.64
CA THR A 229 -16.89 -10.44 5.62
C THR A 229 -18.15 -11.28 5.77
N LEU A 230 -19.29 -10.60 5.92
CA LEU A 230 -20.63 -11.17 5.90
C LEU A 230 -21.23 -10.93 4.51
N ALA A 231 -21.48 -11.99 3.77
CA ALA A 231 -22.09 -11.90 2.44
C ALA A 231 -23.53 -12.41 2.49
N ASN A 232 -24.48 -11.59 2.02
CA ASN A 232 -25.80 -12.05 1.62
C ASN A 232 -25.96 -11.84 0.10
N LYS A 233 -27.00 -12.44 -0.51
CA LYS A 233 -27.25 -12.40 -1.97
C LYS A 233 -27.29 -10.99 -2.59
N ALA A 234 -27.45 -9.92 -1.80
CA ALA A 234 -27.59 -8.54 -2.24
C ALA A 234 -26.49 -7.59 -1.72
N LYS A 235 -25.79 -7.92 -0.63
CA LYS A 235 -24.86 -6.99 0.03
C LYS A 235 -23.68 -7.71 0.69
N VAL A 236 -22.50 -7.11 0.56
CA VAL A 236 -21.28 -7.48 1.28
C VAL A 236 -21.10 -6.49 2.42
N LEU A 237 -21.04 -7.01 3.65
CA LEU A 237 -20.86 -6.25 4.88
C LEU A 237 -19.57 -6.72 5.55
N ARG A 238 -18.87 -5.82 6.24
CA ARG A 238 -17.66 -6.15 6.97
C ARG A 238 -17.62 -5.38 8.29
N PRO A 239 -18.04 -6.01 9.40
CA PRO A 239 -17.86 -5.46 10.73
C PRO A 239 -16.39 -5.57 11.17
N ASP A 240 -15.91 -4.58 11.92
CA ASP A 240 -14.53 -4.56 12.42
C ASP A 240 -14.28 -5.72 13.40
N LEU A 241 -15.23 -5.97 14.32
CA LEU A 241 -15.10 -7.01 15.33
C LEU A 241 -16.45 -7.67 15.65
N ILE A 242 -16.45 -9.01 15.70
CA ILE A 242 -17.57 -9.82 16.19
C ILE A 242 -17.03 -10.75 17.28
N MET A 243 -17.67 -10.70 18.46
CA MET A 243 -17.35 -11.56 19.60
C MET A 243 -18.52 -12.51 19.83
N SER A 244 -18.28 -13.81 19.72
CA SER A 244 -19.27 -14.84 20.00
C SER A 244 -18.95 -15.53 21.31
N THR A 245 -19.91 -15.52 22.23
CA THR A 245 -19.89 -16.33 23.46
C THR A 245 -20.91 -17.46 23.34
N GLU A 246 -21.07 -18.29 24.38
CA GLU A 246 -22.09 -19.35 24.40
C GLU A 246 -23.52 -18.80 24.44
N SER A 247 -23.74 -17.58 24.95
CA SER A 247 -25.07 -17.00 25.16
C SER A 247 -25.39 -15.82 24.26
N GLU A 248 -24.39 -15.04 23.84
CA GLU A 248 -24.57 -13.79 23.11
C GLU A 248 -23.49 -13.58 22.04
N VAL A 249 -23.85 -12.84 20.99
CA VAL A 249 -22.91 -12.29 20.01
C VAL A 249 -22.89 -10.77 20.16
N ARG A 250 -21.69 -10.19 20.19
CA ARG A 250 -21.52 -8.73 20.23
C ARG A 250 -20.78 -8.26 18.99
N ILE A 251 -21.31 -7.24 18.33
CA ILE A 251 -20.72 -6.57 17.17
C ILE A 251 -20.16 -5.25 17.64
N VAL A 252 -18.90 -4.99 17.30
CA VAL A 252 -18.21 -3.73 17.60
C VAL A 252 -17.71 -3.13 16.30
N ASP A 253 -17.99 -1.84 16.11
CA ASP A 253 -17.54 -1.04 14.99
C ASP A 253 -16.80 0.21 15.52
N TYR A 254 -15.59 0.46 15.04
CA TYR A 254 -14.74 1.55 15.48
C TYR A 254 -14.96 2.76 14.57
N LYS A 255 -15.18 3.93 15.17
CA LYS A 255 -15.36 5.17 14.42
C LYS A 255 -14.38 6.23 14.88
N THR A 256 -13.67 6.81 13.92
CA THR A 256 -12.81 7.97 14.14
C THR A 256 -13.57 9.24 13.80
N GLY A 257 -13.57 10.21 14.72
CA GLY A 257 -14.26 11.48 14.56
C GLY A 257 -15.66 11.54 15.18
N GLN A 258 -16.52 12.42 14.67
CA GLN A 258 -17.82 12.73 15.30
C GLN A 258 -18.87 11.64 15.06
N GLU A 259 -19.77 11.51 16.03
CA GLU A 259 -20.94 10.64 15.94
C GLU A 259 -21.89 11.07 14.82
N LYS A 260 -22.36 10.07 14.07
CA LYS A 260 -23.25 10.27 12.93
C LYS A 260 -24.37 9.22 12.93
N PRO A 261 -25.61 9.58 12.54
CA PRO A 261 -26.72 8.63 12.44
C PRO A 261 -26.43 7.45 11.48
N GLU A 262 -25.57 7.65 10.49
CA GLU A 262 -25.14 6.59 9.57
C GLU A 262 -24.37 5.46 10.26
N HIS A 263 -23.67 5.75 11.37
CA HIS A 263 -22.91 4.73 12.10
C HIS A 263 -23.86 3.71 12.74
N GLN A 264 -24.97 4.18 13.33
CA GLN A 264 -25.98 3.28 13.89
C GLN A 264 -26.62 2.41 12.82
N LYS A 265 -26.98 3.00 11.67
CA LYS A 265 -27.53 2.24 10.53
C LYS A 265 -26.58 1.13 10.06
N GLN A 266 -25.27 1.39 10.06
CA GLN A 266 -24.28 0.39 9.66
C GLN A 266 -24.27 -0.82 10.61
N VAL A 267 -24.30 -0.60 11.92
CA VAL A 267 -24.33 -1.71 12.91
C VAL A 267 -25.70 -2.40 12.94
N ASP A 268 -26.78 -1.70 12.62
CA ASP A 268 -28.11 -2.30 12.40
C ASP A 268 -28.12 -3.27 11.22
N GLU A 269 -27.48 -2.91 10.12
CA GLU A 269 -27.33 -3.80 8.97
C GLU A 269 -26.49 -5.04 9.32
N TYR A 270 -25.44 -4.90 10.12
CA TYR A 270 -24.64 -6.03 10.60
C TYR A 270 -25.47 -6.98 11.48
N SER A 271 -26.23 -6.41 12.42
CA SER A 271 -27.10 -7.18 13.31
C SER A 271 -28.18 -7.93 12.53
N GLN A 272 -28.81 -7.29 11.55
CA GLN A 272 -29.79 -7.94 10.67
C GLN A 272 -29.18 -9.09 9.86
N ALA A 273 -27.94 -8.93 9.35
CA ALA A 273 -27.27 -9.98 8.61
C ALA A 273 -26.96 -11.21 9.48
N LEU A 274 -26.57 -10.98 10.74
CA LEU A 274 -26.25 -12.02 11.71
C LEU A 274 -27.48 -12.61 12.43
N GLY A 275 -28.60 -11.89 12.47
CA GLY A 275 -29.84 -12.33 13.13
C GLY A 275 -30.46 -13.59 12.55
N ASN A 276 -30.04 -14.00 11.34
CA ASN A 276 -30.42 -15.29 10.76
C ASN A 276 -29.68 -16.48 11.40
N ILE A 277 -28.60 -16.23 12.13
CA ILE A 277 -27.69 -17.23 12.70
C ILE A 277 -27.73 -17.18 14.23
N PHE A 278 -27.87 -16.00 14.82
CA PHE A 278 -27.78 -15.78 16.26
C PHE A 278 -29.02 -15.06 16.80
N GLU A 279 -29.55 -15.52 17.94
CA GLU A 279 -30.78 -14.98 18.55
C GLU A 279 -30.53 -13.74 19.42
N GLN A 280 -29.36 -13.64 20.07
CA GLN A 280 -29.00 -12.51 20.93
C GLN A 280 -27.78 -11.78 20.37
N ILE A 281 -28.02 -10.60 19.80
CA ILE A 281 -26.99 -9.75 19.21
C ILE A 281 -26.98 -8.40 19.92
N GLU A 282 -25.84 -8.08 20.53
CA GLU A 282 -25.57 -6.75 21.08
C GLU A 282 -24.73 -5.93 20.09
N GLN A 283 -25.06 -4.65 19.99
CA GLN A 283 -24.41 -3.70 19.10
C GLN A 283 -23.61 -2.70 19.92
N SER A 284 -22.41 -2.37 19.48
CA SER A 284 -21.57 -1.38 20.14
C SER A 284 -20.79 -0.59 19.09
N ILE A 285 -20.72 0.73 19.28
CA ILE A 285 -19.91 1.63 18.47
C ILE A 285 -18.89 2.26 19.40
N ILE A 286 -17.61 2.07 19.11
CA ILE A 286 -16.54 2.66 19.91
C ILE A 286 -15.99 3.85 19.13
N TYR A 287 -16.25 5.04 19.66
CA TYR A 287 -15.64 6.27 19.17
C TYR A 287 -14.22 6.40 19.72
N VAL A 288 -13.32 6.71 18.80
CA VAL A 288 -11.88 6.77 18.99
C VAL A 288 -11.33 8.10 18.52
#